data_AF-A0A3D5DMW4-F1
#
_entry.id   AF-A0A3D5DMW4-F1
#
_cell.length_a   1.000
_cell.length_b   1.000
_cell.length_c   1.000
_cell.angle_alpha   90.00
_cell.angle_beta   90.00
_cell.angle_gamma   90.00
#
_symmetry.space_group_name_H-M   'P 1'
#
loop_
_entity.id
_entity.type
_entity.pdbx_description
1 polymer ?
#
loop_
_entity_poly.entity_id
_entity_poly.type
_entity_poly.pdbx_seq_one_letter_code
_entity_poly.pdbx_strand_id
1 'polypeptide(L)'
;MIQLPQDWSAVADVPVQHVNQALAQIGLPSQDGAPDGVYISLGSSEPPAVFGNEEERKQALEALGAIKVTVHGRFHLSRGQLNDLIRVLRTIAEQYDGIVENLTAKRDQEPR
;
A
#
# COMPACT_ATOMS: atom_id res chain seq x y z
N MET A 1 -4.67 -23.68 22.80
CA MET A 1 -3.99 -23.02 21.66
C MET A 1 -2.63 -22.59 22.17
N ILE A 2 -1.53 -23.11 21.62
CA ILE A 2 -0.18 -22.71 22.03
C ILE A 2 0.17 -21.47 21.22
N GLN A 3 0.39 -20.33 21.87
CA GLN A 3 0.93 -19.14 21.23
C GLN A 3 2.42 -19.06 21.52
N LEU A 4 3.23 -19.19 20.48
CA LEU A 4 4.65 -18.89 20.54
C LEU A 4 4.84 -17.39 20.32
N PRO A 5 5.60 -16.68 21.16
CA PRO A 5 5.98 -15.30 20.90
C PRO A 5 6.66 -15.18 19.54
N GLN A 6 6.26 -14.19 18.75
CA GLN A 6 6.89 -13.89 17.47
C GLN A 6 8.02 -12.89 17.70
N ASP A 7 9.23 -13.24 17.27
CA ASP A 7 10.37 -12.33 17.25
C ASP A 7 10.38 -11.54 15.94
N TRP A 8 10.24 -10.22 16.06
CA TRP A 8 10.23 -9.26 14.95
C TRP A 8 11.51 -8.42 14.89
N SER A 9 12.56 -8.78 15.62
CA SER A 9 13.81 -8.00 15.72
C SER A 9 14.45 -7.71 14.35
N ALA A 10 14.37 -8.64 13.40
CA ALA A 10 14.89 -8.48 12.03
C ALA A 10 14.18 -7.38 11.21
N VAL A 11 13.03 -6.85 11.66
CA VAL A 11 12.37 -5.71 11.00
C VAL A 11 13.29 -4.49 10.94
N ALA A 12 14.17 -4.32 11.93
CA ALA A 12 15.12 -3.20 11.99
C ALA A 12 16.11 -3.19 10.80
N ASP A 13 16.37 -4.36 10.21
CA ASP A 13 17.29 -4.51 9.08
C ASP A 13 16.60 -4.31 7.72
N VAL A 14 15.26 -4.22 7.70
CA VAL A 14 14.50 -4.02 6.47
C VAL A 14 14.37 -2.52 6.19
N PRO A 15 14.89 -2.01 5.06
CA PRO A 15 14.79 -0.59 4.74
C PRO A 15 13.33 -0.19 4.50
N VAL A 16 12.92 0.94 5.08
CA VAL A 16 11.61 1.53 4.80
C VAL A 16 11.58 2.04 3.36
N GLN A 17 10.61 1.55 2.59
CA GLN A 17 10.37 1.99 1.21
C GLN A 17 9.10 2.83 1.13
N HIS A 18 9.13 3.91 0.35
CA HIS A 18 7.92 4.65 0.02
C HIS A 18 7.06 3.80 -0.94
N VAL A 19 5.78 3.65 -0.62
CA VAL A 19 4.81 2.92 -1.44
C VAL A 19 3.66 3.86 -1.78
N ASN A 20 3.38 4.00 -3.07
CA ASN A 20 2.22 4.75 -3.58
C ASN A 20 1.43 3.97 -4.66
N GLN A 21 1.89 2.78 -5.03
CA GLN A 21 1.21 1.86 -5.92
C GLN A 21 1.03 0.50 -5.23
N ALA A 22 -0.17 -0.07 -5.36
CA ALA A 22 -0.48 -1.42 -4.92
C ALA A 22 -1.24 -2.17 -6.02
N LEU A 23 -0.87 -3.42 -6.26
CA LEU A 23 -1.53 -4.32 -7.20
C LEU A 23 -1.92 -5.61 -6.47
N ALA A 24 -3.18 -6.01 -6.56
CA ALA A 24 -3.66 -7.28 -6.05
C ALA A 24 -4.12 -8.19 -7.20
N GLN A 25 -3.73 -9.46 -7.15
CA GLN A 25 -4.10 -10.46 -8.14
C GLN A 25 -4.53 -11.76 -7.44
N ILE A 26 -5.68 -12.30 -7.87
CA ILE A 26 -6.14 -13.62 -7.42
C ILE A 26 -5.27 -14.70 -8.08
N GLY A 27 -4.79 -15.67 -7.29
CA GLY A 27 -4.00 -16.79 -7.79
C GLY A 27 -4.79 -17.65 -8.78
N LEU A 28 -4.07 -18.38 -9.63
CA LEU A 28 -4.70 -19.33 -10.54
C LEU A 28 -5.47 -20.40 -9.76
N PRO A 29 -6.53 -21.00 -10.34
CA PRO A 29 -7.24 -22.08 -9.70
C PRO A 29 -6.30 -23.26 -9.37
N SER A 30 -6.41 -23.79 -8.16
CA SER A 30 -5.79 -25.04 -7.74
C SER A 30 -6.51 -26.23 -8.38
N GLN A 31 -6.04 -27.45 -8.10
CA GLN A 31 -6.65 -28.68 -8.60
C GLN A 31 -8.12 -28.84 -8.19
N ASP A 32 -8.53 -28.23 -7.08
CA ASP A 32 -9.91 -28.26 -6.56
C ASP A 32 -10.76 -27.09 -7.08
N GLY A 33 -10.24 -26.27 -8.01
CA GLY A 33 -10.93 -25.13 -8.62
C GLY A 33 -10.97 -23.86 -7.77
N ALA A 34 -10.50 -23.90 -6.52
CA ALA A 34 -10.38 -22.73 -5.66
C ALA A 34 -9.12 -21.90 -6.03
N PRO A 35 -9.12 -20.56 -5.89
CA PRO A 35 -7.91 -19.78 -6.14
C PRO A 35 -6.74 -20.15 -5.24
N ASP A 36 -5.55 -20.25 -5.80
CA ASP A 36 -4.29 -20.42 -5.07
C ASP A 36 -3.84 -19.10 -4.42
N GLY A 37 -4.62 -18.62 -3.44
CA GLY A 37 -4.34 -17.43 -2.66
C GLY A 37 -4.46 -16.10 -3.43
N VAL A 38 -3.82 -15.07 -2.89
CA VAL A 38 -3.80 -13.71 -3.41
C VAL A 38 -2.36 -13.20 -3.42
N TYR A 39 -1.96 -12.62 -4.55
CA TYR A 39 -0.70 -11.92 -4.69
C TYR A 39 -0.90 -10.43 -4.47
N ILE A 40 -0.08 -9.82 -3.61
CA ILE A 40 -0.04 -8.36 -3.41
C ILE A 40 1.36 -7.87 -3.79
N SER A 41 1.43 -6.94 -4.73
CA SER A 41 2.65 -6.23 -5.10
C SER A 41 2.56 -4.79 -4.61
N LEU A 42 3.62 -4.31 -3.96
CA LEU A 42 3.75 -2.93 -3.48
C LEU A 42 4.94 -2.27 -4.16
N GLY A 43 4.78 -1.02 -4.55
CA GLY A 43 5.82 -0.27 -5.23
C GLY A 43 5.60 1.23 -5.20
N SER A 44 6.49 1.94 -5.86
CA SER A 44 6.35 3.37 -6.09
C SER A 44 6.51 3.71 -7.56
N SER A 45 5.74 4.70 -8.00
CA SER A 45 5.99 5.44 -9.22
C SER A 45 6.29 6.89 -8.88
N GLU A 46 7.32 7.44 -9.51
CA GLU A 46 7.60 8.87 -9.44
C GLU A 46 6.79 9.58 -10.54
N PRO A 47 6.08 10.68 -10.22
CA PRO A 47 5.41 11.47 -11.23
C PRO A 47 6.42 11.97 -12.27
N PRO A 48 6.16 11.79 -13.58
CA PRO A 48 7.05 12.31 -14.60
C PRO A 48 7.07 13.84 -14.55
N ALA A 49 8.25 14.44 -14.69
CA ALA A 49 8.37 15.88 -14.83
C ALA A 49 7.87 16.30 -16.22
N VAL A 50 6.67 16.87 -16.27
CA VAL A 50 6.06 17.36 -17.52
C VAL A 50 5.99 18.88 -17.52
N PHE A 51 6.70 19.49 -18.47
CA PHE A 51 6.81 20.93 -18.66
C PHE A 51 5.98 21.39 -19.85
N GLY A 52 5.59 22.67 -19.86
CA GLY A 52 4.81 23.28 -20.94
C GLY A 52 3.43 23.75 -20.53
N ASN A 53 2.66 24.23 -21.49
CA ASN A 53 1.24 24.57 -21.33
C ASN A 53 0.37 23.28 -21.26
N GLU A 54 -0.93 23.43 -21.00
CA GLU A 54 -1.83 22.28 -20.78
C GLU A 54 -1.84 21.27 -21.94
N GLU A 55 -1.83 21.75 -23.18
CA GLU A 55 -1.86 20.90 -24.37
C GLU A 55 -0.53 20.15 -24.56
N GLU A 56 0.60 20.82 -24.33
CA GLU A 56 1.94 20.22 -24.38
C GLU A 56 2.10 19.14 -23.30
N ARG A 57 1.57 19.39 -22.10
CA ARG A 57 1.60 18.42 -21.00
C ARG A 57 0.77 17.18 -21.31
N LYS A 58 -0.41 17.37 -21.91
CA LYS A 58 -1.27 16.27 -22.34
C LYS A 58 -0.59 15.40 -23.39
N GLN A 59 -0.01 16.00 -24.43
CA GLN A 59 0.73 15.27 -25.47
C GLN A 59 1.94 14.51 -24.91
N ALA A 60 2.68 15.12 -23.98
CA ALA A 60 3.81 14.47 -23.34
C ALA A 60 3.39 13.27 -22.47
N LEU A 61 2.26 13.36 -21.77
CA LEU A 61 1.69 12.25 -21.00
C LEU A 61 1.17 11.14 -21.91
N GLU A 62 0.54 11.48 -23.03
CA GLU A 62 0.07 10.51 -24.03
C GLU A 62 1.25 9.76 -24.69
N ALA A 63 2.34 10.46 -25.01
CA ALA A 63 3.55 9.87 -25.59
C ALA A 63 4.31 8.93 -24.63
N LEU A 64 4.20 9.16 -23.32
CA LEU A 64 4.81 8.30 -22.29
C LEU A 64 4.21 6.88 -22.29
N GLY A 65 2.94 6.74 -22.65
CA GLY A 65 2.20 5.47 -22.69
C GLY A 65 1.91 4.87 -21.32
N ALA A 66 2.93 4.64 -20.49
CA ALA A 66 2.79 4.13 -19.12
C ALA A 66 3.93 4.63 -18.21
N ILE A 67 3.59 4.87 -16.94
CA ILE A 67 4.58 5.16 -15.90
C ILE A 67 5.08 3.84 -15.31
N LYS A 68 6.40 3.64 -15.29
CA LYS A 68 7.00 2.45 -14.68
C LYS A 68 6.88 2.50 -13.16
N VAL A 69 6.49 1.37 -12.57
CA VAL A 69 6.47 1.17 -11.12
C VAL A 69 7.75 0.44 -10.71
N THR A 70 8.48 1.01 -9.75
CA THR A 70 9.54 0.32 -9.02
C THR A 70 8.90 -0.57 -7.96
N VAL A 71 9.04 -1.89 -8.10
CA VAL A 71 8.44 -2.87 -7.19
C VAL A 71 9.37 -3.10 -6.00
N HIS A 72 8.84 -2.88 -4.79
CA HIS A 72 9.56 -3.05 -3.53
C HIS A 72 9.31 -4.41 -2.89
N GLY A 73 8.15 -5.01 -3.15
CA GLY A 73 7.81 -6.33 -2.64
C GLY A 73 6.63 -6.95 -3.37
N ARG A 74 6.63 -8.28 -3.44
CA ARG A 74 5.53 -9.10 -3.95
C ARG A 74 5.32 -10.28 -3.02
N PHE A 75 4.11 -10.41 -2.50
CA PHE A 75 3.77 -11.35 -1.44
C PHE A 75 2.62 -12.23 -1.87
N HIS A 76 2.71 -13.52 -1.57
CA HIS A 76 1.58 -14.45 -1.69
C HIS A 76 0.95 -14.65 -0.31
N LEU A 77 -0.38 -14.61 -0.27
CA LEU A 77 -1.15 -14.76 0.95
C LEU A 77 -2.25 -15.78 0.72
N SER A 78 -2.46 -16.66 1.70
CA SER A 78 -3.70 -17.44 1.77
C SER A 78 -4.89 -16.51 2.00
N ARG A 79 -6.10 -17.01 1.73
CA ARG A 79 -7.33 -16.25 2.00
C ARG A 79 -7.46 -15.87 3.49
N GLY A 80 -7.04 -16.74 4.40
CA GLY A 80 -7.01 -16.48 5.84
C GLY A 80 -6.05 -15.35 6.20
N GLN A 81 -4.81 -15.42 5.71
CA GLN A 81 -3.79 -14.41 6.00
C GLN A 81 -4.18 -13.02 5.46
N LEU A 82 -4.86 -12.97 4.31
CA LEU A 82 -5.41 -11.72 3.78
C LEU A 82 -6.47 -11.11 4.72
N ASN A 83 -7.33 -11.92 5.34
CA ASN A 83 -8.31 -11.41 6.32
C ASN A 83 -7.61 -10.81 7.53
N ASP A 84 -6.56 -11.45 8.04
CA ASP A 84 -5.80 -10.96 9.18
C ASP A 84 -5.09 -9.66 8.82
N LEU A 85 -4.48 -9.58 7.63
CA LEU A 85 -3.88 -8.35 7.13
C LEU A 85 -4.90 -7.21 7.02
N ILE A 86 -6.09 -7.46 6.47
CA ILE A 86 -7.17 -6.46 6.38
C ILE A 86 -7.54 -5.93 7.77
N ARG A 87 -7.63 -6.81 8.78
CA ARG A 87 -7.95 -6.40 10.15
C ARG A 87 -6.87 -5.47 10.72
N VAL A 88 -5.60 -5.85 10.59
CA VAL A 88 -4.47 -5.02 11.04
C VAL A 88 -4.47 -3.66 10.35
N LEU A 89 -4.62 -3.63 9.02
CA LEU A 89 -4.62 -2.38 8.26
C LEU A 89 -5.78 -1.45 8.65
N ARG A 90 -6.98 -2.00 8.88
CA ARG A 90 -8.14 -1.20 9.34
C ARG A 90 -7.91 -0.62 10.72
N THR A 91 -7.43 -1.43 11.67
CA THR A 91 -7.16 -0.97 13.03
C THR A 91 -6.12 0.15 13.04
N ILE A 92 -5.05 0.05 12.24
CA ILE A 92 -4.03 1.11 12.16
C ILE A 92 -4.57 2.37 11.46
N ALA A 93 -5.38 2.23 10.42
CA ALA A 93 -6.01 3.37 9.75
C ALA A 93 -6.94 4.14 10.71
N GLU A 94 -7.83 3.44 11.42
CA GLU A 94 -8.74 4.04 12.41
C GLU A 94 -7.97 4.78 13.52
N GLN A 95 -6.87 4.20 14.00
CA GLN A 95 -6.01 4.86 15.00
C GLN A 95 -5.37 6.13 14.46
N TYR A 96 -4.86 6.09 13.23
CA TYR A 96 -4.24 7.24 12.57
C TYR A 96 -5.25 8.37 12.38
N ASP A 97 -6.43 8.07 11.85
CA ASP A 97 -7.49 9.04 11.60
C ASP A 97 -7.95 9.71 12.89
N GLY A 98 -8.14 8.94 13.96
CA GLY A 98 -8.47 9.49 15.29
C GLY A 98 -7.40 10.43 15.84
N ILE A 99 -6.11 10.20 15.56
CA ILE A 99 -5.04 11.13 15.94
C ILE A 99 -5.16 12.45 15.16
N VAL A 100 -5.38 12.37 13.84
CA VAL A 100 -5.50 13.54 12.96
C VAL A 100 -6.71 14.39 13.34
N GLU A 101 -7.87 13.77 13.60
CA GLU A 101 -9.08 14.46 14.04
C GLU A 101 -8.85 15.20 15.35
N ASN A 102 -8.22 14.55 16.33
CA ASN A 102 -7.91 15.16 17.63
C ASN A 102 -6.95 16.35 17.51
N LEU A 103 -5.93 16.26 16.64
CA LEU A 103 -5.01 17.37 16.38
C LEU A 103 -5.72 18.55 15.71
N THR A 104 -6.62 18.27 14.77
CA THR A 104 -7.41 19.30 14.08
C THR A 104 -8.35 20.01 15.06
N ALA A 105 -9.07 19.25 15.89
CA ALA A 105 -9.97 19.78 16.90
C ALA A 105 -9.26 20.66 17.94
N LYS A 106 -8.03 20.31 18.35
CA LYS A 106 -7.22 21.14 19.26
C LYS A 106 -6.80 22.46 18.62
N ARG A 107 -6.37 22.44 17.36
CA ARG A 107 -5.97 23.64 16.61
C ARG A 107 -7.13 24.63 16.45
N ASP A 108 -8.34 24.12 16.26
CA ASP A 108 -9.53 24.96 16.09
C ASP A 108 -10.06 25.54 17.44
N GLN A 109 -9.55 25.05 18.57
CA GLN A 109 -9.88 25.52 19.93
C GLN A 109 -8.88 26.54 20.51
N GLU A 110 -7.72 26.74 19.89
CA GLU A 110 -6.77 27.80 20.28
C GLU A 110 -7.18 29.14 19.64
N PRO A 111 -7.55 30.17 20.43
CA PRO A 111 -7.85 31.49 19.88
C PRO A 111 -6.56 32.12 19.33
N ARG A 112 -6.65 32.69 18.11
CA ARG A 112 -5.58 33.48 17.49
C ARG A 112 -5.21 34.71 18.32
#